data_AF-A0A0V7ZWI6-F1
#
_entry.id   AF-A0A0V7ZWI6-F1
#
_cell.length_a   1.000
_cell.length_b   1.000
_cell.length_c   1.000
_cell.angle_alpha   90.00
_cell.angle_beta   90.00
_cell.angle_gamma   90.00
#
_symmetry.space_group_name_H-M   'P 1'
#
loop_
_entity.id
_entity.type
_entity.pdbx_description
1 polymer ?
#
loop_
_entity_poly.entity_id
_entity_poly.type
_entity_poly.pdbx_seq_one_letter_code
_entity_poly.pdbx_strand_id
1 'polypeptide(L)'
;MKPYSIDLREKIVNTYFRGGTSIRKVALQFGVAKSYVQKLIQLKKTKGNLEPKKQGGAMKGRLDDYGRELAQMVESYPDATLSEYCEYFGEKYNVWVCASVMCCTLQKQKLTRKKNITQ
;
A
#
# COMPACT_ATOMS: atom_id res chain seq x y z
N MET A 1 -3.57 -7.65 12.34
CA MET A 1 -4.26 -7.34 13.61
C MET A 1 -5.14 -6.11 13.41
N LYS A 2 -6.43 -6.21 13.72
CA LYS A 2 -7.39 -5.11 13.50
C LYS A 2 -7.08 -3.94 14.44
N PRO A 3 -7.22 -2.68 13.99
CA PRO A 3 -7.10 -1.53 14.86
C PRO A 3 -8.26 -1.47 15.86
N TYR A 4 -8.01 -0.95 17.07
CA TYR A 4 -9.08 -0.56 18.00
C TYR A 4 -10.02 0.47 17.35
N SER A 5 -11.29 0.41 17.75
CA SER A 5 -12.35 1.31 17.31
C SER A 5 -11.98 2.78 17.54
N ILE A 6 -12.53 3.67 16.70
CA ILE A 6 -12.29 5.12 16.78
C ILE A 6 -12.85 5.68 18.09
N ASP A 7 -14.03 5.23 18.52
CA ASP A 7 -14.64 5.63 19.78
C ASP A 7 -13.73 5.36 20.99
N LEU A 8 -13.08 4.19 21.06
CA LEU A 8 -12.14 3.90 22.15
C LEU A 8 -10.94 4.86 22.13
N ARG A 9 -10.42 5.16 20.95
CA ARG A 9 -9.29 6.10 20.79
C ARG A 9 -9.67 7.50 21.21
N GLU A 10 -10.85 7.96 20.83
CA GLU A 10 -11.38 9.26 21.19
C GLU A 10 -11.58 9.38 22.70
N LYS A 11 -12.15 8.38 23.36
CA LYS A 11 -12.30 8.36 24.83
C LYS A 11 -10.95 8.43 25.55
N ILE A 12 -9.95 7.66 25.10
CA ILE A 12 -8.59 7.69 25.68
C ILE A 12 -7.96 9.09 25.54
N VAL A 13 -8.14 9.73 24.39
CA VAL A 13 -7.53 11.03 24.12
C VAL A 13 -8.28 12.14 24.86
N ASN A 14 -9.60 12.10 24.89
CA ASN A 14 -10.44 13.08 25.59
C ASN A 14 -10.20 13.03 27.10
N THR A 15 -10.05 11.84 27.70
CA THR A 15 -9.72 11.72 29.12
C THR A 15 -8.37 12.32 29.47
N TYR A 16 -7.37 12.20 28.59
CA TYR A 16 -6.09 12.87 28.75
C TYR A 16 -6.20 14.40 28.65
N PHE A 17 -6.96 14.92 27.67
CA PHE A 17 -7.12 16.37 27.47
C PHE A 17 -8.00 17.06 28.52
N ARG A 18 -8.93 16.33 29.17
CA ARG A 18 -9.72 16.84 30.30
C ARG A 18 -8.85 17.21 31.51
N GLY A 19 -7.58 16.80 31.54
CA GLY A 19 -6.63 17.16 32.59
C GLY A 19 -6.70 16.25 33.83
N GLY A 20 -5.80 16.48 34.78
CA GLY A 20 -5.77 15.77 36.08
C GLY A 20 -5.21 14.35 36.05
N THR A 21 -4.84 13.81 34.89
CA THR A 21 -4.30 12.44 34.77
C THR A 21 -3.02 12.38 33.94
N SER A 22 -2.10 11.49 34.32
CA SER A 22 -0.90 11.21 33.55
C SER A 22 -1.15 10.09 32.54
N ILE A 23 -0.33 10.01 31.48
CA ILE A 23 -0.42 8.94 30.46
C ILE A 23 -0.44 7.54 31.10
N ARG A 24 0.31 7.34 32.19
CA ARG A 24 0.33 6.06 32.91
C ARG A 24 -1.00 5.74 33.59
N LYS A 25 -1.65 6.73 34.21
CA LYS A 25 -2.96 6.56 34.85
C LYS A 25 -4.05 6.26 33.82
N VAL A 26 -4.05 6.98 32.69
CA VAL A 26 -4.99 6.73 31.58
C VAL A 26 -4.79 5.31 31.02
N ALA A 27 -3.55 4.88 30.81
CA ALA A 27 -3.25 3.53 30.34
C ALA A 27 -3.82 2.45 31.27
N LEU A 28 -3.65 2.62 32.60
CA LEU A 28 -4.19 1.71 33.60
C LEU A 28 -5.73 1.69 33.62
N GLN A 29 -6.38 2.86 33.55
CA GLN A 29 -7.84 2.99 33.56
C GLN A 29 -8.50 2.29 32.37
N PHE A 30 -7.87 2.35 31.19
CA PHE A 30 -8.39 1.74 29.97
C PHE A 30 -7.82 0.34 29.70
N GLY A 31 -6.94 -0.19 30.56
CA GLY A 31 -6.31 -1.50 30.37
C GLY A 31 -5.43 -1.61 29.12
N VAL A 32 -4.85 -0.49 28.66
CA VAL A 32 -4.04 -0.44 27.43
C VAL A 32 -2.57 -0.15 27.75
N ALA A 33 -1.68 -0.49 26.82
CA ALA A 33 -0.25 -0.18 26.99
C ALA A 33 -0.01 1.34 27.01
N LYS A 34 0.90 1.81 27.87
CA LYS A 34 1.35 3.23 27.93
C LYS A 34 1.78 3.75 26.55
N SER A 35 2.51 2.94 25.80
CA SER A 35 3.01 3.29 24.46
C SER A 35 1.88 3.53 23.47
N TYR A 36 0.74 2.87 23.63
CA TYR A 36 -0.44 3.07 22.81
C TYR A 36 -1.07 4.45 23.06
N VAL A 37 -1.28 4.81 24.33
CA VAL A 37 -1.81 6.13 24.72
C VAL A 37 -0.88 7.25 24.22
N GLN A 38 0.43 7.11 24.40
CA GLN A 38 1.41 8.08 23.90
C GLN A 38 1.34 8.25 22.37
N LYS A 39 1.21 7.15 21.62
CA LYS A 39 1.04 7.19 20.15
C LYS A 39 -0.24 7.92 19.75
N LEU A 40 -1.36 7.69 20.46
CA LEU A 40 -2.63 8.37 20.16
C LEU A 40 -2.55 9.88 20.41
N ILE A 41 -1.94 10.30 21.52
CA ILE A 41 -1.75 11.72 21.82
C ILE A 41 -0.89 12.38 20.74
N GLN A 42 0.22 11.74 20.34
CA GLN A 42 1.08 12.24 19.26
C GLN A 42 0.33 12.33 17.94
N LEU A 43 -0.49 11.32 17.61
CA LEU A 43 -1.31 11.30 16.40
C LEU A 43 -2.31 12.47 16.40
N LYS A 44 -3.00 12.72 17.52
CA LYS A 44 -3.92 13.86 17.66
C LYS A 44 -3.23 15.20 17.49
N LYS A 45 -2.04 15.38 18.08
CA LYS A 45 -1.25 16.61 17.96
C LYS A 45 -0.73 16.87 16.55
N THR A 46 -0.30 15.82 15.86
CA THR A 46 0.33 15.94 14.53
C THR A 46 -0.68 15.98 13.38
N LYS A 47 -1.72 15.14 13.43
CA LYS A 47 -2.68 14.97 12.33
C LYS A 47 -4.08 15.49 12.61
N GLY A 48 -4.41 15.82 13.86
CA GLY A 48 -5.76 16.23 14.25
C GLY A 48 -6.81 15.11 14.26
N ASN A 49 -6.56 13.98 13.61
CA ASN A 49 -7.46 12.82 13.53
C ASN A 49 -6.92 11.60 14.30
N LEU A 50 -7.84 10.68 14.66
CA LEU A 50 -7.54 9.44 15.39
C LEU A 50 -7.74 8.18 14.55
N GLU A 51 -7.92 8.37 13.25
CA GLU A 51 -8.14 7.29 12.31
C GLU A 51 -6.92 6.36 12.26
N PRO A 52 -7.15 5.03 12.21
CA PRO A 52 -6.07 4.09 11.95
C PRO A 52 -5.42 4.38 10.61
N LYS A 53 -4.09 4.28 10.56
CA LYS A 53 -3.39 4.24 9.27
C LYS A 53 -3.92 3.07 8.46
N LYS A 54 -4.07 3.26 7.14
CA LYS A 54 -4.37 2.17 6.21
C LYS A 54 -3.35 1.05 6.44
N GLN A 55 -3.84 -0.11 6.86
CA GLN A 55 -3.03 -1.29 7.08
C GLN A 55 -2.88 -2.00 5.74
N GLY A 56 -1.63 -2.19 5.31
CA GLY A 56 -1.34 -2.74 4.00
C GLY A 56 -1.51 -1.73 2.87
N GLY A 57 -1.07 -2.17 1.69
CA GLY A 57 -1.06 -1.42 0.45
C GLY A 57 -0.15 -2.15 -0.53
N ALA A 58 -0.48 -2.11 -1.82
CA ALA A 58 0.45 -2.57 -2.83
C ALA A 58 1.66 -1.63 -2.83
N MET A 59 2.84 -2.16 -2.50
CA MET A 59 4.08 -1.42 -2.71
C MET A 59 4.22 -1.22 -4.22
N LYS A 60 4.61 0.00 -4.63
CA LYS A 60 4.87 0.29 -6.04
C LYS A 60 5.90 -0.70 -6.57
N GLY A 61 5.53 -1.46 -7.59
CA GLY A 61 6.46 -2.31 -8.33
C GLY A 61 7.34 -1.47 -9.24
N ARG A 62 8.52 -2.00 -9.60
CA ARG A 62 9.49 -1.31 -10.48
C ARG A 62 8.91 -0.91 -11.84
N LEU A 63 7.87 -1.62 -12.31
CA LEU A 63 7.19 -1.34 -13.58
C LEU A 63 5.90 -0.52 -13.44
N ASP A 64 5.48 -0.18 -12.21
CA ASP A 64 4.22 0.56 -12.01
C ASP A 64 4.30 1.99 -12.58
N ASP A 65 5.51 2.56 -12.72
CA ASP A 65 5.72 3.89 -13.32
C ASP A 65 5.72 3.85 -14.87
N TYR A 66 5.90 2.68 -15.49
CA TYR A 66 6.00 2.48 -16.94
C TYR A 66 4.70 2.01 -17.60
N GLY A 67 3.56 2.38 -17.02
CA GLY A 67 2.27 1.83 -17.45
C GLY A 67 1.85 2.19 -18.88
N ARG A 68 2.28 3.36 -19.39
CA ARG A 68 1.96 3.77 -20.77
C ARG A 68 2.82 3.02 -21.78
N GLU A 69 4.10 2.87 -21.45
CA GLU A 69 5.10 2.17 -22.24
C GLU A 69 4.77 0.68 -22.34
N LEU A 70 4.30 0.08 -21.25
CA LEU A 70 3.79 -1.29 -21.24
C LEU A 70 2.58 -1.47 -22.17
N ALA A 71 1.61 -0.56 -22.13
CA ALA A 71 0.44 -0.63 -23.00
C ALA A 71 0.83 -0.54 -24.49
N GLN A 72 1.68 0.41 -24.85
CA GLN A 72 2.17 0.58 -26.23
C GLN A 72 2.95 -0.65 -26.72
N MET A 73 3.77 -1.24 -25.85
CA MET A 73 4.53 -2.44 -26.18
C MET A 73 3.60 -3.64 -26.46
N VAL A 74 2.56 -3.83 -25.65
CA VAL A 74 1.58 -4.91 -25.84
C VAL A 74 0.77 -4.70 -27.12
N GLU A 75 0.43 -3.45 -27.48
CA GLU A 75 -0.23 -3.14 -28.74
C GLU A 75 0.67 -3.40 -29.96
N SER A 76 1.96 -3.06 -29.84
CA SER A 76 2.93 -3.23 -30.93
C SER A 76 3.30 -4.70 -31.16
N TYR A 77 3.37 -5.50 -30.09
CA TYR A 77 3.78 -6.90 -30.12
C TYR A 77 2.78 -7.79 -29.37
N PRO A 78 1.57 -8.03 -29.93
CA PRO A 78 0.51 -8.78 -29.23
C PRO A 78 0.83 -10.28 -29.03
N ASP A 79 1.74 -10.83 -29.83
CA ASP A 79 2.09 -12.25 -29.82
C ASP A 79 3.40 -12.57 -29.08
N ALA A 80 4.08 -11.55 -28.55
CA ALA A 80 5.34 -11.72 -27.85
C ALA A 80 5.18 -12.46 -26.52
N THR A 81 6.23 -13.21 -26.15
CA THR A 81 6.28 -13.95 -24.90
C THR A 81 6.62 -13.04 -23.71
N LEU A 82 6.32 -13.48 -22.49
CA LEU A 82 6.67 -12.71 -21.28
C LEU A 82 8.18 -12.51 -21.12
N SER A 83 9.00 -13.46 -21.57
CA SER A 83 10.46 -13.35 -21.60
C SER A 83 10.94 -12.28 -22.57
N GLU A 84 10.36 -12.22 -23.76
CA GLU A 84 10.68 -11.18 -24.76
C GLU A 84 10.32 -9.79 -24.25
N TYR A 85 9.20 -9.64 -23.54
CA TYR A 85 8.87 -8.36 -22.90
C TYR A 85 9.87 -7.96 -21.82
N CYS A 86 10.39 -8.93 -21.05
CA CYS A 86 11.42 -8.67 -20.04
C CYS A 86 12.73 -8.21 -20.69
N GLU A 87 13.15 -8.85 -21.78
CA GLU A 87 14.35 -8.48 -22.54
C GLU A 87 14.21 -7.09 -23.16
N TYR A 88 13.08 -6.81 -23.82
CA TYR A 88 12.78 -5.50 -24.39
C TYR A 88 12.84 -4.38 -23.35
N PHE A 89 12.32 -4.62 -22.14
CA PHE A 89 12.40 -3.66 -21.04
C PHE A 89 13.82 -3.49 -20.48
N GLY A 90 14.60 -4.58 -20.43
CA GLY A 90 16.01 -4.56 -20.09
C GLY A 90 16.83 -3.72 -21.07
N GLU A 91 16.62 -3.90 -22.38
CA GLU A 91 17.37 -3.20 -23.42
C GLU A 91 16.97 -1.73 -23.55
N LYS A 92 15.66 -1.43 -23.54
CA LYS A 92 15.16 -0.08 -23.83
C LYS A 92 15.21 0.85 -22.62
N TYR A 93 14.92 0.34 -21.42
CA TYR A 93 14.77 1.14 -20.20
C TYR A 93 15.81 0.80 -19.13
N ASN A 94 16.73 -0.13 -19.39
CA ASN A 94 17.70 -0.67 -18.41
C ASN A 94 17.02 -1.24 -17.15
N VAL A 95 15.78 -1.73 -17.29
CA VAL A 95 14.96 -2.26 -16.20
C VAL A 95 14.76 -3.76 -16.42
N TRP A 96 15.63 -4.54 -15.76
CA TRP A 96 15.54 -6.00 -15.77
C TRP A 96 14.52 -6.48 -14.74
N VAL A 97 13.57 -7.30 -15.19
CA VAL A 97 12.50 -7.90 -14.39
C VAL A 97 12.31 -9.37 -14.77
N CYS A 98 11.87 -10.18 -13.81
CA CYS A 98 11.49 -11.56 -14.09
C CYS A 98 10.10 -11.63 -14.74
N ALA A 99 9.83 -12.71 -15.48
CA ALA A 99 8.54 -12.94 -16.14
C ALA A 99 7.33 -12.88 -15.19
N SER A 100 7.49 -13.31 -13.93
CA SER A 100 6.44 -13.21 -12.90
C SER A 100 6.07 -11.76 -12.57
N VAL A 101 7.06 -10.86 -12.50
CA VAL A 101 6.83 -9.42 -12.26
C VAL A 101 6.11 -8.82 -13.45
N MET A 102 6.58 -9.13 -14.66
CA MET A 102 5.95 -8.69 -15.91
C MET A 102 4.49 -9.17 -16.02
N CYS A 103 4.22 -10.43 -15.69
CA CYS A 103 2.86 -10.99 -15.69
C CYS A 103 1.96 -10.28 -14.68
N CYS A 104 2.43 -10.11 -13.43
CA CYS A 104 1.68 -9.40 -12.39
C CYS A 104 1.36 -7.96 -12.80
N THR A 105 2.30 -7.26 -13.45
CA THR A 105 2.13 -5.86 -13.85
C THR A 105 1.17 -5.71 -15.02
N LEU A 106 1.22 -6.61 -16.01
CA LEU A 106 0.24 -6.66 -17.10
C LEU A 106 -1.17 -6.96 -16.58
N GLN A 107 -1.30 -7.91 -15.64
CA GLN A 107 -2.58 -8.21 -14.99
C GLN A 107 -3.13 -7.02 -14.20
N LYS A 108 -2.30 -6.31 -13.42
CA LYS A 108 -2.70 -5.07 -12.73
C LYS A 108 -3.26 -4.02 -13.70
N GLN A 109 -2.67 -3.91 -14.88
CA GLN A 109 -3.09 -2.96 -15.92
C GLN A 109 -4.25 -3.47 -16.79
N LYS A 110 -4.77 -4.67 -16.51
CA LYS A 110 -5.81 -5.34 -17.31
C LYS A 110 -5.42 -5.49 -18.79
N LEU A 111 -4.13 -5.51 -19.09
CA LEU A 111 -3.61 -5.74 -20.44
C LEU A 111 -3.61 -7.25 -20.67
N THR A 112 -4.67 -7.74 -21.31
CA THR A 112 -4.80 -9.15 -21.69
C THR A 112 -4.16 -9.37 -23.05
N ARG A 113 -3.34 -10.42 -23.17
CA ARG A 113 -2.88 -10.92 -24.47
C ARG A 113 -4.11 -11.17 -25.36
N LYS A 114 -4.12 -10.56 -26.55
CA LYS A 114 -5.13 -10.88 -27.57
C LYS A 114 -4.87 -12.31 -28.03
N LYS A 115 -5.68 -13.27 -27.57
CA LYS A 115 -5.63 -14.63 -28.08
C LYS A 115 -6.23 -14.62 -29.49
N ASN A 116 -5.38 -14.48 -30.50
CA ASN A 116 -5.76 -14.91 -31.84
C ASN A 116 -5.68 -16.44 -31.83
N ILE A 117 -6.84 -17.10 -31.76
CA ILE A 117 -6.93 -18.52 -32.09
C ILE A 117 -6.73 -18.57 -33.60
N THR A 118 -5.51 -18.86 -34.04
CA THR A 118 -5.26 -19.24 -35.42
C THR A 118 -5.89 -20.62 -35.60
N GLN A 119 -6.98 -20.68 -36.38
CA GLN A 119 -7.61 -21.92 -36.85
C GLN A 119 -6.74 -22.61 -37.89
#